data_AF-A0A4S8KYD4-F1
#
_entry.id   AF-A0A4S8KYD4-F1
#
_cell.length_a   1.000
_cell.length_b   1.000
_cell.length_c   1.000
_cell.angle_alpha   90.00
_cell.angle_beta   90.00
_cell.angle_gamma   90.00
#
_symmetry.space_group_name_H-M   'P 1'
#
loop_
_entity.id
_entity.type
_entity.pdbx_description
1 polymer ?
#
loop_
_entity_poly.entity_id
_entity_poly.type
_entity_poly.pdbx_seq_one_letter_code
_entity_poly.pdbx_strand_id
1 'polypeptide(L)'
;MELGAPMICMYLLDNPDHYTSHKFKPFHWNSYVTEAQKAWDSELVKDNKVVLIRKNGRIFGLSRVYDYIYRPSELENMTLYDWIRNCERVKIPKTEK
;
A
#
# COMPACT_ATOMS: atom_id res chain seq x y z
N MET A 1 16.77 33.43 1.13
CA MET A 1 16.69 32.36 2.13
C MET A 1 18.10 32.17 2.65
N GLU A 2 18.40 32.62 3.88
CA GLU A 2 19.71 32.42 4.48
C GLU A 2 19.69 31.12 5.28
N LEU A 3 20.54 30.17 4.90
CA LEU A 3 20.74 28.94 5.65
C LEU A 3 21.83 29.17 6.69
N GLY A 4 21.59 28.74 7.92
CA GLY A 4 22.61 28.78 8.96
C GLY A 4 23.82 27.90 8.61
N ALA A 5 25.00 28.28 9.09
CA ALA A 5 26.25 27.54 8.85
C ALA A 5 26.15 26.02 9.13
N PRO A 6 25.46 25.53 10.19
CA PRO A 6 25.29 24.09 10.41
C PRO A 6 24.55 23.38 9.29
N MET A 7 23.55 24.03 8.68
CA MET A 7 22.77 23.46 7.59
C MET A 7 23.57 23.42 6.28
N ILE A 8 24.40 24.45 6.04
CA ILE A 8 25.36 24.47 4.93
C ILE A 8 26.38 23.33 5.08
N CYS A 9 26.94 23.14 6.28
CA CYS A 9 27.84 22.02 6.55
C CYS A 9 27.17 20.65 6.31
N MET A 10 25.88 20.49 6.65
CA MET A 10 25.16 19.24 6.35
C MET A 10 25.04 18.97 4.85
N TYR A 11 24.72 19.97 4.03
CA TYR A 11 24.67 19.81 2.58
C TYR A 11 26.04 19.54 1.96
N LEU A 12 27.10 20.21 2.45
CA LEU A 12 28.48 19.99 1.98
C LEU A 12 29.00 18.58 2.30
N LEU A 13 28.48 17.96 3.36
CA LEU A 13 28.82 16.61 3.77
C LEU A 13 27.88 15.54 3.19
N ASP A 14 26.97 15.92 2.30
CA ASP A 14 25.95 15.04 1.69
C ASP A 14 25.09 14.29 2.72
N ASN A 15 24.83 14.93 3.87
CA ASN A 15 23.98 14.36 4.90
C ASN A 15 22.50 14.49 4.49
N PRO A 16 21.70 13.41 4.65
CA PRO A 16 20.29 13.47 4.32
C PRO A 16 19.55 14.42 5.26
N ASP A 17 18.70 15.28 4.69
CA ASP A 17 17.88 16.26 5.44
C ASP A 17 16.82 15.59 6.34
N HIS A 18 16.59 14.29 6.15
CA HIS A 18 15.64 13.52 6.92
C HIS A 18 16.29 12.26 7.51
N TYR A 19 16.57 12.32 8.81
CA TYR A 19 16.99 11.17 9.60
C TYR A 19 15.77 10.39 10.07
N THR A 20 15.53 9.22 9.48
CA THR A 20 14.55 8.27 10.00
C THR A 20 15.23 6.94 10.25
N SER A 21 15.32 6.54 11.53
CA SER A 21 15.86 5.23 11.88
C SER A 21 14.93 4.09 11.44
N HIS A 22 13.62 4.35 11.30
CA HIS A 22 12.59 3.35 11.00
C HIS A 22 11.58 3.90 10.00
N LYS A 23 11.11 3.06 9.06
CA LYS A 23 10.05 3.42 8.12
C LYS A 23 8.79 2.64 8.46
N PHE A 24 7.72 3.34 8.80
CA PHE A 24 6.42 2.73 9.06
C PHE A 24 5.60 2.68 7.78
N LYS A 25 4.99 1.52 7.49
CA LYS A 25 4.06 1.35 6.37
C LYS A 25 2.62 1.44 6.89
N PRO A 26 1.77 2.34 6.35
CA PRO A 26 0.38 2.44 6.78
C PRO A 26 -0.40 1.18 6.36
N PHE A 27 -1.00 0.52 7.34
CA PHE A 27 -1.78 -0.70 7.16
C PHE A 27 -3.20 -0.55 7.72
N HIS A 28 -4.20 -0.69 6.84
CA HIS A 28 -5.60 -0.64 7.23
C HIS A 28 -6.13 -2.06 7.50
N TRP A 29 -5.88 -2.56 8.71
CA TRP A 29 -6.18 -3.95 9.09
C TRP A 29 -7.66 -4.30 9.00
N ASN A 30 -8.54 -3.35 9.36
CA ASN A 30 -9.99 -3.53 9.38
C ASN A 30 -10.54 -4.06 8.05
N SER A 31 -10.04 -3.59 6.90
CA SER A 31 -10.54 -4.04 5.59
C SER A 31 -10.28 -5.52 5.34
N TYR A 32 -9.12 -6.03 5.77
CA TYR A 32 -8.77 -7.44 5.61
C TYR A 32 -9.57 -8.31 6.56
N VAL A 33 -9.77 -7.85 7.79
CA VAL A 33 -10.57 -8.59 8.78
C VAL A 33 -12.03 -8.64 8.40
N THR A 34 -12.61 -7.52 7.96
CA THR A 34 -13.98 -7.51 7.43
C THR A 34 -14.11 -8.50 6.27
N GLU A 35 -13.14 -8.56 5.35
CA GLU A 35 -13.20 -9.50 4.22
C GLU A 35 -13.12 -10.97 4.68
N ALA A 36 -12.25 -11.29 5.64
CA ALA A 36 -12.16 -12.63 6.20
C ALA A 36 -13.43 -13.02 6.97
N GLN A 37 -14.06 -12.07 7.67
CA GLN A 37 -15.29 -12.29 8.42
C GLN A 37 -16.49 -12.63 7.54
N LYS A 38 -16.54 -12.16 6.28
CA LYS A 38 -17.64 -12.46 5.35
C LYS A 38 -17.88 -13.96 5.13
N ALA A 39 -16.85 -14.79 5.29
CA ALA A 39 -16.99 -16.24 5.16
C ALA A 39 -17.85 -16.88 6.27
N TRP A 40 -18.01 -16.20 7.42
CA TRP A 40 -18.80 -16.69 8.55
C TRP A 40 -20.04 -15.84 8.83
N ASP A 41 -19.97 -14.53 8.63
CA ASP A 41 -21.03 -13.59 9.01
C ASP A 41 -21.38 -12.69 7.82
N SER A 42 -22.36 -13.12 7.03
CA SER A 42 -22.78 -12.40 5.81
C SER A 42 -23.55 -11.10 6.11
N GLU A 43 -24.06 -10.93 7.33
CA GLU A 43 -24.88 -9.78 7.72
C GLU A 43 -24.08 -8.61 8.33
N LEU A 44 -22.80 -8.82 8.67
CA LEU A 44 -21.90 -7.77 9.13
C LEU A 44 -21.40 -6.93 7.94
N VAL A 45 -22.30 -6.17 7.31
CA VAL A 45 -21.96 -5.18 6.29
C VAL A 45 -21.28 -3.99 6.98
N LYS A 46 -20.01 -4.15 7.35
CA LYS A 46 -19.15 -3.01 7.65
C LYS A 46 -18.79 -2.34 6.34
N ASP A 47 -19.09 -1.04 6.25
CA ASP A 47 -18.85 -0.21 5.07
C ASP A 47 -17.35 -0.20 4.71
N ASN A 48 -16.98 -1.05 3.75
CA ASN A 48 -15.64 -1.10 3.20
C ASN A 48 -15.56 -0.09 2.07
N LYS A 49 -14.95 1.07 2.34
CA LYS A 49 -14.68 2.09 1.31
C LYS A 49 -13.81 1.49 0.21
N VAL A 50 -14.34 1.46 -1.01
CA VAL A 50 -13.63 1.05 -2.22
C VAL A 50 -13.45 2.22 -3.17
N VAL A 51 -12.37 2.19 -3.96
CA VAL A 51 -12.17 3.17 -5.03
C VAL A 51 -12.91 2.68 -6.27
N LEU A 52 -13.83 3.47 -6.82
CA LEU A 52 -14.50 3.14 -8.07
C LEU A 52 -13.64 3.59 -9.26
N ILE A 53 -13.41 2.67 -10.21
CA ILE A 53 -12.73 2.95 -11.47
C ILE A 53 -13.68 2.62 -12.64
N ARG A 54 -13.68 3.45 -13.67
CA ARG A 54 -14.43 3.19 -14.91
C ARG A 54 -13.45 2.83 -16.03
N LYS A 55 -13.62 1.66 -16.63
CA LYS A 55 -12.79 1.19 -17.76
C LYS A 55 -13.67 0.48 -18.78
N ASN A 56 -13.55 0.86 -20.06
CA ASN A 56 -14.33 0.29 -21.17
C ASN A 56 -15.85 0.30 -20.92
N GLY A 57 -16.36 1.41 -20.36
CA GLY A 57 -17.79 1.56 -20.05
C GLY A 57 -18.28 0.84 -18.79
N ARG A 58 -17.47 -0.03 -18.16
CA ARG A 58 -17.80 -0.77 -16.94
C ARG A 58 -17.20 -0.12 -15.69
N ILE A 59 -17.90 -0.21 -14.56
CA ILE A 59 -17.46 0.29 -13.26
C ILE A 59 -16.93 -0.89 -12.45
N PHE A 60 -15.76 -0.72 -11.82
CA PHE A 60 -15.14 -1.70 -10.94
C PHE A 60 -14.87 -1.05 -9.58
N GLY A 61 -15.11 -1.79 -8.50
CA GLY A 61 -14.58 -1.44 -7.18
C GLY A 61 -13.15 -1.98 -7.03
N LEU A 62 -12.25 -1.14 -6.55
CA LEU A 62 -10.87 -1.51 -6.25
C LEU A 62 -10.62 -1.39 -4.73
N SER A 63 -10.11 -2.45 -4.14
CA SER A 63 -9.67 -2.51 -2.75
C SER A 63 -8.23 -3.02 -2.68
N ARG A 64 -7.45 -2.58 -1.69
CA ARG A 64 -6.12 -3.13 -1.42
C ARG A 64 -6.17 -4.60 -1.02
N VAL A 65 -7.30 -5.05 -0.48
CA VAL A 65 -7.50 -6.44 -0.06
C VAL A 65 -7.45 -7.39 -1.26
N TYR A 66 -7.92 -6.94 -2.43
CA TYR A 66 -7.91 -7.73 -3.65
C TYR A 66 -6.50 -8.06 -4.13
N ASP A 67 -5.53 -7.17 -3.91
CA ASP A 67 -4.13 -7.41 -4.27
C ASP A 67 -3.56 -8.64 -3.53
N TYR A 68 -3.99 -8.86 -2.28
CA TYR A 68 -3.61 -10.05 -1.50
C TYR A 68 -4.46 -11.28 -1.84
N ILE A 69 -5.78 -11.14 -2.01
CA ILE A 69 -6.68 -12.27 -2.32
C ILE A 69 -6.32 -12.90 -3.67
N TYR A 70 -6.09 -12.08 -4.69
CA TYR A 70 -5.79 -12.51 -6.05
C TYR A 70 -4.28 -12.50 -6.34
N ARG A 71 -3.45 -12.68 -5.31
CA ARG A 71 -2.00 -12.77 -5.45
C ARG A 71 -1.61 -13.98 -6.31
N PRO A 72 -0.47 -13.93 -7.02
CA PRO A 72 0.05 -15.08 -7.77
C PRO A 72 0.24 -16.31 -6.88
N SER A 73 0.09 -17.51 -7.46
CA SER A 73 0.24 -18.79 -6.76
C SER A 73 1.60 -18.98 -6.12
N GLU A 74 2.65 -18.37 -6.67
CA GLU A 74 4.01 -18.37 -6.14
C GLU A 74 4.08 -17.69 -4.75
N LEU A 75 3.12 -16.82 -4.45
CA LEU A 75 2.99 -16.09 -3.19
C LEU A 75 1.86 -16.63 -2.31
N GLU A 76 1.30 -17.80 -2.62
CA GLU A 76 0.18 -18.39 -1.87
C GLU A 76 0.55 -18.62 -0.40
N ASN A 77 1.76 -19.10 -0.14
CA ASN A 77 2.30 -19.37 1.20
C ASN A 77 2.72 -18.11 1.96
N MET A 78 2.69 -16.93 1.34
CA MET A 78 3.03 -15.68 2.00
C MET A 78 1.90 -15.25 2.93
N THR A 79 2.21 -15.06 4.20
CA THR A 79 1.23 -14.56 5.18
C THR A 79 0.85 -13.11 4.86
N LEU A 80 -0.32 -12.67 5.35
CA LEU A 80 -0.74 -11.28 5.21
C LEU A 80 0.28 -10.31 5.83
N TYR A 81 0.86 -10.68 6.97
CA TYR A 81 1.90 -9.90 7.65
C TYR A 81 3.13 -9.71 6.75
N ASP A 82 3.66 -10.81 6.19
CA ASP A 82 4.82 -10.76 5.30
C ASP A 82 4.53 -9.99 4.02
N TRP A 83 3.32 -10.13 3.46
CA TRP A 83 2.88 -9.37 2.30
C TRP A 83 2.93 -7.86 2.55
N ILE A 84 2.36 -7.39 3.68
CA ILE A 84 2.35 -5.96 4.02
C ILE A 84 3.77 -5.43 4.25
N ARG A 85 4.63 -6.24 4.87
CA ARG A 85 6.01 -5.87 5.18
C ARG A 85 6.86 -5.80 3.92
N ASN A 86 6.81 -6.83 3.08
CA ASN A 86 7.78 -7.07 2.02
C ASN A 86 7.28 -6.62 0.64
N CYS A 87 5.98 -6.60 0.38
CA CYS A 87 5.44 -6.20 -0.92
C CYS A 87 5.17 -4.68 -0.98
N GLU A 88 5.31 -4.13 -2.17
CA GLU A 88 4.97 -2.75 -2.48
C GLU A 88 4.23 -2.68 -3.80
N ARG A 89 3.15 -1.89 -3.83
CA ARG A 89 2.38 -1.67 -5.05
C ARG A 89 3.09 -0.64 -5.91
N VAL A 90 3.61 -1.08 -7.04
CA VAL A 90 4.26 -0.23 -8.03
C VAL A 90 3.32 0.10 -9.18
N LYS A 91 3.50 1.27 -9.80
CA LYS A 91 2.84 1.59 -11.06
C LYS A 91 3.56 0.85 -12.17
N ILE A 92 2.82 0.09 -12.97
CA ILE A 92 3.36 -0.54 -14.17
C ILE A 92 3.53 0.56 -15.22
N PRO A 93 4.75 0.82 -15.72
CA PRO A 93 4.94 1.77 -16.81
C PRO A 93 4.19 1.29 -18.04
N LYS A 94 3.58 2.22 -18.78
CA LYS A 94 2.99 1.87 -20.07
C LYS A 94 4.14 1.54 -21.01
N THR A 95 4.16 0.32 -21.54
CA THR A 95 5.04 -0.01 -22.66
C THR A 95 4.68 0.91 -23.82
N GLU A 96 5.61 1.77 -24.24
CA GLU A 96 5.49 2.46 -25.52
C GLU A 96 5.46 1.37 -26.59
N LYS A 97 4.40 1.39 -27.41
CA LYS A 97 4.22 0.47 -28.53
C LYS A 97 4.93 1.00 -29.76
#